data_AF-C6G5B5-F1
#
_entry.id   AF-C6G5B5-F1
#
_cell.length_a   1.000
_cell.length_b   1.000
_cell.length_c   1.000
_cell.angle_alpha   90.00
_cell.angle_beta   90.00
_cell.angle_gamma   90.00
#
_symmetry.space_group_name_H-M   'P 1'
#
loop_
_entity.id
_entity.type
_entity.pdbx_description
1 polymer ?
#
loop_
_entity_poly.entity_id
_entity_poly.type
_entity_poly.pdbx_seq_one_letter_code
_entity_poly.pdbx_strand_id
1 'polypeptide(L)'
;ITPASMTIVFLSITIGTIMTMSSSNWLMAWIGLELNMLAILPIISKPKTTRASEATTKYFLTQAIASAMMLLSSTINVWQTGNWNILELKNKFSTTIMALSLMMKMGAAPIHFWLPEVLQGTTLQTALLITTWQKIAPVTLMYMISNNIQPTILVSAGILSMIIGGLGGINQTQLRKMMAYSSINNLGWTITIMAFSPNMALMNICTYIIMTTPIFLMMTNMST
;
A
#
# COMPACT_ATOMS: atom_id res chain seq x y z
N ILE A 1 -7.66 -13.95 19.58
CA ILE A 1 -6.92 -14.72 18.56
C ILE A 1 -5.94 -15.60 19.32
N THR A 2 -6.05 -16.91 19.19
CA THR A 2 -5.13 -17.86 19.84
C THR A 2 -3.72 -17.67 19.29
N PRO A 3 -2.66 -18.04 20.02
CA PRO A 3 -1.29 -17.91 19.52
C PRO A 3 -1.09 -18.62 18.17
N ALA A 4 -1.70 -19.80 17.99
CA ALA A 4 -1.68 -20.54 16.74
C ALA A 4 -2.39 -19.82 15.58
N SER A 5 -3.48 -19.08 15.83
CA SER A 5 -4.12 -18.31 14.76
C SER A 5 -3.33 -17.04 14.41
N MET A 6 -2.61 -16.43 15.36
CA MET A 6 -1.71 -15.31 15.05
C MET A 6 -0.54 -15.76 14.17
N THR A 7 0.06 -16.92 14.42
CA THR A 7 1.16 -17.42 13.59
C THR A 7 0.72 -17.72 12.16
N ILE A 8 -0.46 -18.33 11.99
CA ILE A 8 -1.05 -18.57 10.66
C ILE A 8 -1.27 -17.24 9.92
N VAL A 9 -1.79 -16.23 10.61
CA VAL A 9 -2.01 -14.91 10.00
C VAL A 9 -0.69 -14.28 9.56
N PHE A 10 0.34 -14.24 10.40
CA PHE A 10 1.65 -13.69 10.00
C PHE A 10 2.27 -14.45 8.83
N LEU A 11 2.17 -15.79 8.82
CA LEU A 11 2.61 -16.61 7.68
C LEU A 11 1.85 -16.27 6.41
N SER A 12 0.53 -16.07 6.48
CA SER A 12 -0.25 -15.70 5.29
C SER A 12 0.13 -14.32 4.74
N ILE A 13 0.48 -13.36 5.61
CA ILE A 13 0.97 -12.03 5.19
C ILE A 13 2.36 -12.16 4.52
N THR A 14 3.27 -12.97 5.06
CA THR A 14 4.60 -13.14 4.44
C THR A 14 4.49 -13.88 3.12
N ILE A 15 3.71 -14.96 3.06
CA ILE A 15 3.46 -15.73 1.83
C ILE A 15 2.83 -14.85 0.75
N GLY A 16 1.82 -14.05 1.10
CA GLY A 16 1.19 -13.12 0.14
C GLY A 16 2.22 -12.15 -0.46
N THR A 17 3.07 -11.54 0.37
CA THR A 17 4.15 -10.66 -0.15
C THR A 17 5.17 -11.39 -1.03
N ILE A 18 5.62 -12.59 -0.63
CA ILE A 18 6.59 -13.36 -1.41
C ILE A 18 6.00 -13.76 -2.77
N MET A 19 4.74 -14.19 -2.79
CA MET A 19 4.01 -14.55 -4.01
C MET A 19 3.90 -13.36 -4.97
N THR A 20 3.61 -12.16 -4.47
CA THR A 20 3.57 -10.97 -5.32
C THR A 20 4.94 -10.62 -5.91
N MET A 21 6.02 -10.76 -5.13
CA MET A 21 7.36 -10.42 -5.57
C MET A 21 7.93 -11.42 -6.59
N SER A 22 7.60 -12.71 -6.45
CA SER A 22 8.08 -13.77 -7.34
C SER A 22 7.20 -13.99 -8.57
N SER A 23 5.99 -13.41 -8.59
CA SER A 23 5.05 -13.62 -9.68
C SER A 23 5.53 -13.00 -11.01
N SER A 24 5.33 -13.75 -12.09
CA SER A 24 5.46 -13.26 -13.48
C SER A 24 4.10 -12.93 -14.11
N ASN A 25 3.02 -13.52 -13.58
CA ASN A 25 1.66 -13.38 -14.10
C ASN A 25 0.81 -12.46 -13.22
N TRP A 26 0.01 -11.58 -13.85
CA TRP A 26 -0.88 -10.65 -13.16
C TRP A 26 -1.87 -11.32 -12.20
N LEU A 27 -2.42 -12.47 -12.59
CA LEU A 27 -3.38 -13.19 -11.75
C LEU A 27 -2.73 -13.72 -10.47
N MET A 28 -1.48 -14.16 -10.55
CA MET A 28 -0.73 -14.62 -9.38
C MET A 28 -0.37 -13.46 -8.45
N ALA A 29 0.04 -12.31 -9.01
CA ALA A 29 0.23 -11.08 -8.26
C ALA A 29 -1.06 -10.64 -7.54
N TRP A 30 -2.20 -10.77 -8.21
CA TRP A 30 -3.50 -10.43 -7.62
C TRP A 30 -3.84 -11.34 -6.44
N ILE A 31 -3.67 -12.66 -6.58
CA ILE A 31 -3.90 -13.61 -5.48
C ILE A 31 -3.03 -13.28 -4.27
N GLY A 32 -1.75 -12.96 -4.49
CA GLY A 32 -0.85 -12.59 -3.39
C GLY A 32 -1.29 -11.31 -2.66
N LEU A 33 -1.79 -10.30 -3.38
CA LEU A 33 -2.33 -9.07 -2.79
C LEU A 33 -3.66 -9.30 -2.05
N GLU A 34 -4.51 -10.19 -2.54
CA GLU A 34 -5.76 -10.57 -1.86
C GLU A 34 -5.49 -11.35 -0.57
N LEU A 35 -4.52 -12.27 -0.59
CA LEU A 35 -4.09 -12.97 0.62
C LEU A 35 -3.58 -11.99 1.68
N ASN A 36 -2.78 -11.00 1.28
CA ASN A 36 -2.33 -9.94 2.20
C ASN A 36 -3.50 -9.13 2.78
N MET A 37 -4.49 -8.79 1.95
CA MET A 37 -5.66 -8.04 2.36
C MET A 37 -6.51 -8.82 3.37
N LEU A 38 -6.83 -10.08 3.09
CA LEU A 38 -7.65 -10.91 3.97
C LEU A 38 -6.93 -11.23 5.29
N ALA A 39 -5.62 -11.48 5.22
CA ALA A 39 -4.83 -11.83 6.40
C ALA A 39 -4.73 -10.69 7.42
N ILE A 40 -4.72 -9.42 7.00
CA ILE A 40 -4.58 -8.31 7.93
C ILE A 40 -5.88 -7.94 8.66
N LEU A 41 -7.07 -8.27 8.13
CA LEU A 41 -8.35 -7.89 8.73
C LEU A 41 -8.55 -8.37 10.19
N PRO A 42 -8.21 -9.63 10.55
CA PRO A 42 -8.30 -10.10 11.94
C PRO A 42 -7.37 -9.34 12.89
N ILE A 43 -6.22 -8.88 12.38
CA ILE A 43 -5.26 -8.10 13.16
C ILE A 43 -5.81 -6.70 13.44
N ILE A 44 -6.43 -6.04 12.45
CA ILE A 44 -7.03 -4.71 12.58
C ILE A 44 -8.24 -4.74 13.53
N SER A 45 -9.07 -5.79 13.47
CA SER A 45 -10.28 -5.95 14.31
C SER A 45 -9.99 -6.43 15.74
N LYS A 46 -8.75 -6.80 16.06
CA LYS A 46 -8.36 -7.40 17.35
C LYS A 46 -8.86 -6.66 18.61
N PRO A 47 -8.79 -5.32 18.74
CA PRO A 47 -9.25 -4.64 19.95
C PRO A 47 -10.77 -4.62 20.12
N LYS A 48 -11.56 -5.14 19.16
CA LYS A 48 -13.03 -5.30 19.21
C LYS A 48 -13.78 -4.03 19.64
N THR A 49 -13.26 -2.85 19.33
CA THR A 49 -13.94 -1.56 19.54
C THR A 49 -14.69 -1.14 18.28
N THR A 50 -15.68 -0.26 18.44
CA THR A 50 -16.43 0.32 17.30
C THR A 50 -15.51 1.00 16.28
N ARG A 51 -14.50 1.72 16.78
CA ARG A 51 -13.47 2.35 15.93
C ARG A 51 -12.62 1.34 15.17
N ALA A 52 -12.30 0.19 15.77
CA ALA A 52 -11.57 -0.86 15.09
C ALA A 52 -12.43 -1.52 14.01
N SER A 53 -13.73 -1.74 14.25
CA SER A 53 -14.63 -2.22 13.20
C SER A 53 -14.76 -1.22 12.05
N GLU A 54 -14.88 0.08 12.31
CA GLU A 54 -14.89 1.10 11.26
C GLU A 54 -13.58 1.13 10.45
N ALA A 55 -12.44 0.99 11.12
CA ALA A 55 -11.15 0.90 10.43
C ALA A 55 -11.06 -0.37 9.56
N THR A 56 -11.57 -1.51 10.04
CA THR A 56 -11.56 -2.75 9.25
C THR A 56 -12.43 -2.66 8.01
N THR A 57 -13.62 -2.05 8.11
CA THR A 57 -14.53 -1.92 6.96
C THR A 57 -13.99 -0.93 5.94
N LYS A 58 -13.42 0.20 6.37
CA LYS A 58 -12.77 1.17 5.48
C LYS A 58 -11.57 0.56 4.75
N TYR A 59 -10.72 -0.19 5.48
CA TYR A 59 -9.59 -0.89 4.87
C TYR A 59 -10.05 -1.94 3.86
N PHE A 60 -11.01 -2.79 4.23
CA PHE A 60 -11.54 -3.83 3.35
C PHE A 60 -12.13 -3.25 2.06
N LEU A 61 -13.03 -2.26 2.16
CA LEU A 61 -13.69 -1.65 1.01
C LEU A 61 -12.70 -1.01 0.05
N THR A 62 -11.77 -0.22 0.59
CA THR A 62 -10.76 0.47 -0.24
C THR A 62 -9.84 -0.52 -0.95
N GLN A 63 -9.39 -1.56 -0.25
CA GLN A 63 -8.50 -2.56 -0.82
C GLN A 63 -9.20 -3.49 -1.82
N ALA A 64 -10.48 -3.80 -1.61
CA ALA A 64 -11.31 -4.59 -2.53
C ALA A 64 -11.62 -3.82 -3.82
N ILE A 65 -11.91 -2.53 -3.73
CA ILE A 65 -12.09 -1.68 -4.92
C ILE A 65 -10.78 -1.61 -5.71
N ALA A 66 -9.65 -1.42 -5.01
CA ALA A 66 -8.35 -1.39 -5.65
C ALA A 66 -7.99 -2.72 -6.32
N SER A 67 -8.31 -3.85 -5.70
CA SER A 67 -8.06 -5.17 -6.29
C SER A 67 -8.97 -5.47 -7.48
N ALA A 68 -10.23 -5.01 -7.46
CA ALA A 68 -11.13 -5.07 -8.62
C ALA A 68 -10.62 -4.21 -9.79
N MET A 69 -10.13 -2.99 -9.52
CA MET A 69 -9.50 -2.14 -10.54
C MET A 69 -8.23 -2.78 -11.13
N MET A 70 -7.42 -3.42 -10.29
CA MET A 70 -6.24 -4.14 -10.73
C MET A 70 -6.61 -5.29 -11.67
N LEU A 71 -7.61 -6.12 -11.31
CA LEU A 71 -8.12 -7.17 -12.19
C LEU A 71 -8.64 -6.61 -13.51
N LEU A 72 -9.46 -5.56 -13.45
CA LEU A 72 -9.99 -4.88 -14.64
C LEU A 72 -8.86 -4.43 -15.58
N SER A 73 -7.81 -3.82 -15.05
CA SER A 73 -6.67 -3.39 -15.88
C SER A 73 -5.93 -4.58 -16.51
N SER A 74 -5.78 -5.68 -15.79
CA SER A 74 -5.13 -6.89 -16.30
C SER A 74 -5.97 -7.59 -17.38
N THR A 75 -7.29 -7.66 -17.22
CA THR A 75 -8.18 -8.29 -18.21
C THR A 75 -8.27 -7.46 -19.49
N ILE A 76 -8.29 -6.13 -19.39
CA ILE A 76 -8.21 -5.23 -20.56
C ILE A 76 -6.88 -5.44 -21.30
N ASN A 77 -5.77 -5.61 -20.57
CA ASN A 77 -4.48 -5.87 -21.19
C ASN A 77 -4.49 -7.20 -21.95
N VAL A 78 -4.93 -8.28 -21.29
CA VAL A 78 -5.01 -9.62 -21.87
C VAL A 78 -5.94 -9.66 -23.08
N TRP A 79 -7.07 -8.95 -23.02
CA TRP A 79 -7.99 -8.86 -24.15
C TRP A 79 -7.33 -8.28 -25.41
N GLN A 80 -6.32 -7.43 -25.25
CA GLN A 80 -5.61 -6.80 -26.36
C GLN A 80 -4.32 -7.51 -26.77
N THR A 81 -3.55 -8.02 -25.80
CA THR A 81 -2.21 -8.61 -26.06
C THR A 81 -2.21 -10.13 -26.02
N GLY A 82 -3.24 -10.77 -25.45
CA GLY A 82 -3.33 -12.21 -25.25
C GLY A 82 -2.47 -12.75 -24.08
N ASN A 83 -1.66 -11.90 -23.43
CA ASN A 83 -0.66 -12.34 -22.45
C ASN A 83 -0.94 -11.81 -21.04
N TRP A 84 -0.69 -12.66 -20.04
CA TRP A 84 -0.83 -12.34 -18.61
C TRP A 84 0.46 -11.82 -17.96
N ASN A 85 1.52 -11.63 -18.73
CA ASN A 85 2.84 -11.26 -18.22
C ASN A 85 2.84 -9.83 -17.64
N ILE A 86 3.47 -9.64 -16.48
CA ILE A 86 3.54 -8.36 -15.76
C ILE A 86 4.25 -7.28 -16.59
N LEU A 87 5.34 -7.65 -17.26
CA LEU A 87 6.17 -6.72 -18.03
C LEU A 87 5.50 -6.19 -19.30
N GLU A 88 4.45 -6.86 -19.79
CA GLU A 88 3.79 -6.57 -21.06
C GLU A 88 2.50 -5.74 -20.91
N LEU A 89 2.48 -4.79 -19.99
CA LEU A 89 1.43 -3.76 -19.92
C LEU A 89 1.70 -2.64 -20.94
N LYS A 90 1.18 -2.77 -22.17
CA LYS A 90 1.46 -1.81 -23.25
C LYS A 90 0.37 -0.76 -23.45
N ASN A 91 -0.88 -1.08 -23.15
CA ASN A 91 -1.97 -0.15 -23.36
C ASN A 91 -1.94 0.98 -22.32
N LYS A 92 -1.92 2.23 -22.78
CA LYS A 92 -1.95 3.42 -21.92
C LYS A 92 -3.14 3.41 -20.96
N PHE A 93 -4.31 2.96 -21.41
CA PHE A 93 -5.48 2.90 -20.56
C PHE A 93 -5.32 1.87 -19.43
N SER A 94 -4.84 0.66 -19.73
CA SER A 94 -4.61 -0.36 -18.70
C SER A 94 -3.50 0.04 -17.74
N THR A 95 -2.40 0.66 -18.21
CA THR A 95 -1.32 1.14 -17.33
C THR A 95 -1.78 2.26 -16.40
N THR A 96 -2.63 3.17 -16.86
CA THR A 96 -3.19 4.23 -16.00
C THR A 96 -4.07 3.66 -14.89
N ILE A 97 -4.98 2.72 -15.20
CA ILE A 97 -5.85 2.08 -14.21
C ILE A 97 -5.01 1.24 -13.25
N MET A 98 -4.01 0.51 -13.75
CA MET A 98 -3.10 -0.27 -12.93
C MET A 98 -2.36 0.63 -11.94
N ALA A 99 -1.79 1.74 -12.41
CA ALA A 99 -1.11 2.71 -11.54
C ALA A 99 -2.04 3.29 -10.48
N LEU A 100 -3.27 3.69 -10.84
CA LEU A 100 -4.29 4.17 -9.91
C LEU A 100 -4.64 3.10 -8.86
N SER A 101 -4.79 1.85 -9.27
CA SER A 101 -5.09 0.73 -8.37
C SER A 101 -3.98 0.50 -7.34
N LEU A 102 -2.72 0.54 -7.77
CA LEU A 102 -1.56 0.38 -6.89
C LEU A 102 -1.39 1.58 -5.95
N MET A 103 -1.61 2.80 -6.45
CA MET A 103 -1.62 4.02 -5.63
C MET A 103 -2.69 3.96 -4.55
N MET A 104 -3.88 3.44 -4.88
CA MET A 104 -4.97 3.22 -3.93
C MET A 104 -4.58 2.20 -2.85
N LYS A 105 -3.93 1.08 -3.23
CA LYS A 105 -3.44 0.08 -2.28
C LYS A 105 -2.39 0.62 -1.32
N MET A 106 -1.48 1.49 -1.79
CA MET A 106 -0.45 2.12 -0.96
C MET A 106 -0.96 3.29 -0.10
N GLY A 107 -2.12 3.87 -0.45
CA GLY A 107 -2.67 5.06 0.20
C GLY A 107 -2.03 6.36 -0.28
N ALA A 108 -1.60 6.43 -1.54
CA ALA A 108 -1.14 7.66 -2.18
C ALA A 108 -2.31 8.53 -2.64
N ALA A 109 -2.04 9.82 -2.86
CA ALA A 109 -3.03 10.73 -3.44
C ALA A 109 -3.38 10.32 -4.88
N PRO A 110 -4.64 10.48 -5.34
CA PRO A 110 -5.75 11.19 -4.67
C PRO A 110 -6.49 10.37 -3.60
N ILE A 111 -6.34 9.04 -3.57
CA ILE A 111 -7.14 8.14 -2.73
C ILE A 111 -6.42 7.83 -1.41
N HIS A 112 -6.01 8.90 -0.71
CA HIS A 112 -5.22 8.83 0.53
C HIS A 112 -6.08 8.85 1.80
N PHE A 113 -7.36 9.23 1.69
CA PHE A 113 -8.24 9.51 2.84
C PHE A 113 -8.44 8.33 3.79
N TRP A 114 -8.32 7.09 3.30
CA TRP A 114 -8.49 5.91 4.13
C TRP A 114 -7.35 5.71 5.13
N LEU A 115 -6.13 6.11 4.77
CA LEU A 115 -4.93 5.75 5.52
C LEU A 115 -4.89 6.43 6.91
N PRO A 116 -5.15 7.74 7.07
CA PRO A 116 -5.20 8.38 8.39
C PRO A 116 -6.32 7.85 9.30
N GLU A 117 -7.47 7.50 8.73
CA GLU A 117 -8.61 6.99 9.50
C GLU A 117 -8.37 5.56 10.01
N VAL A 118 -7.84 4.69 9.14
CA VAL A 118 -7.51 3.30 9.51
C VAL A 118 -6.41 3.27 10.56
N LEU A 119 -5.38 4.12 10.46
CA LEU A 119 -4.31 4.16 11.46
C LEU A 119 -4.79 4.65 12.83
N GLN A 120 -5.77 5.55 12.88
CA GLN A 120 -6.31 6.03 14.16
C GLN A 120 -7.16 4.97 14.88
N GLY A 121 -7.88 4.13 14.12
CA GLY A 121 -8.74 3.07 14.68
C GLY A 121 -8.00 1.79 15.09
N THR A 122 -6.71 1.69 14.77
CA THR A 122 -5.90 0.48 14.98
C THR A 122 -4.86 0.64 16.11
N THR A 123 -4.29 -0.48 16.55
CA THR A 123 -3.22 -0.46 17.56
C THR A 123 -1.89 -0.06 16.90
N LEU A 124 -0.96 0.51 17.68
CA LEU A 124 0.31 1.02 17.15
C LEU A 124 1.15 -0.05 16.43
N GLN A 125 1.14 -1.30 16.92
CA GLN A 125 1.87 -2.40 16.28
C GLN A 125 1.27 -2.77 14.91
N THR A 126 -0.05 -2.66 14.77
CA THR A 126 -0.74 -2.91 13.50
C THR A 126 -0.60 -1.73 12.53
N ALA A 127 -0.56 -0.51 13.07
CA ALA A 127 -0.24 0.70 12.32
C ALA A 127 1.18 0.64 11.72
N LEU A 128 2.15 0.12 12.47
CA LEU A 128 3.49 -0.15 11.96
C LEU A 128 3.44 -1.14 10.78
N LEU A 129 2.71 -2.24 10.91
CA LEU A 129 2.59 -3.25 9.83
C LEU A 129 1.95 -2.67 8.56
N ILE A 130 0.90 -1.85 8.70
CA ILE A 130 0.23 -1.18 7.57
C ILE A 130 1.17 -0.17 6.89
N THR A 131 1.93 0.61 7.67
CA THR A 131 2.79 1.66 7.11
C THR A 131 4.10 1.15 6.50
N THR A 132 4.52 -0.07 6.85
CA THR A 132 5.78 -0.67 6.38
C THR A 132 5.52 -1.87 5.47
N TRP A 133 5.05 -2.99 6.01
CA TRP A 133 4.95 -4.26 5.32
C TRP A 133 3.95 -4.24 4.16
N GLN A 134 2.76 -3.65 4.36
CA GLN A 134 1.72 -3.59 3.33
C GLN A 134 2.10 -2.72 2.13
N LYS A 135 3.14 -1.88 2.24
CA LYS A 135 3.63 -1.06 1.13
C LYS A 135 4.59 -1.81 0.20
N ILE A 136 5.25 -2.87 0.70
CA ILE A 136 6.31 -3.58 -0.04
C ILE A 136 5.77 -4.19 -1.34
N ALA A 137 4.71 -5.00 -1.25
CA ALA A 137 4.16 -5.72 -2.41
C ALA A 137 3.61 -4.80 -3.51
N PRO A 138 2.79 -3.76 -3.22
CA PRO A 138 2.38 -2.82 -4.24
C PRO A 138 3.57 -2.08 -4.88
N VAL A 139 4.59 -1.72 -4.09
CA VAL A 139 5.74 -0.94 -4.59
C VAL A 139 6.55 -1.75 -5.57
N THR A 140 6.74 -3.05 -5.30
CA THR A 140 7.44 -3.91 -6.24
C THR A 140 6.69 -4.10 -7.54
N LEU A 141 5.36 -4.20 -7.49
CA LEU A 141 4.57 -4.24 -8.73
C LEU A 141 4.71 -2.94 -9.50
N MET A 142 4.66 -1.79 -8.82
CA MET A 142 4.84 -0.49 -9.47
C MET A 142 6.25 -0.32 -10.05
N TYR A 143 7.27 -0.87 -9.39
CA TYR A 143 8.64 -0.96 -9.90
C TYR A 143 8.71 -1.77 -11.20
N MET A 144 8.08 -2.95 -11.25
CA MET A 144 8.10 -3.82 -12.45
C MET A 144 7.45 -3.15 -13.67
N ILE A 145 6.44 -2.30 -13.46
CA ILE A 145 5.70 -1.63 -14.54
C ILE A 145 6.16 -0.19 -14.78
N SER A 146 7.15 0.30 -14.03
CA SER A 146 7.58 1.71 -14.03
C SER A 146 7.92 2.23 -15.44
N ASN A 147 8.60 1.42 -16.25
CA ASN A 147 8.96 1.78 -17.63
C ASN A 147 7.75 1.94 -18.57
N ASN A 148 6.62 1.32 -18.25
CA ASN A 148 5.42 1.34 -19.10
C ASN A 148 4.41 2.43 -18.69
N ILE A 149 4.52 2.97 -17.47
CA ILE A 149 3.63 4.02 -16.99
C ILE A 149 4.07 5.37 -17.58
N GLN A 150 3.10 6.19 -17.98
CA GLN A 150 3.39 7.55 -18.41
C GLN A 150 3.97 8.38 -17.24
N PRO A 151 5.18 8.96 -17.37
CA PRO A 151 5.83 9.69 -16.28
C PRO A 151 5.00 10.84 -15.71
N THR A 152 4.19 11.49 -16.55
CA THR A 152 3.31 12.60 -16.14
C THR A 152 2.30 12.19 -15.05
N ILE A 153 1.82 10.95 -15.09
CA ILE A 153 0.84 10.43 -14.10
C ILE A 153 1.54 10.21 -12.76
N LEU A 154 2.70 9.58 -12.76
CA LEU A 154 3.47 9.33 -11.54
C LEU A 154 3.93 10.65 -10.91
N VAL A 155 4.46 11.58 -11.70
CA VAL A 155 4.94 12.86 -11.18
C VAL A 155 3.79 13.70 -10.62
N SER A 156 2.65 13.79 -11.32
CA SER A 156 1.49 14.54 -10.82
C SER A 156 0.92 13.94 -9.53
N ALA A 157 0.74 12.62 -9.46
CA ALA A 157 0.28 11.95 -8.24
C ALA A 157 1.28 12.07 -7.08
N GLY A 158 2.58 11.99 -7.38
CA GLY A 158 3.65 12.17 -6.40
C GLY A 158 3.69 13.58 -5.82
N ILE A 159 3.57 14.62 -6.65
CA ILE A 159 3.50 16.02 -6.18
C ILE A 159 2.24 16.25 -5.33
N LEU A 160 1.09 15.74 -5.77
CA LEU A 160 -0.17 15.83 -5.01
C LEU A 160 -0.03 15.18 -3.63
N SER A 161 0.58 14.00 -3.55
CA SER A 161 0.78 13.30 -2.27
C SER A 161 1.79 14.00 -1.36
N MET A 162 2.83 14.64 -1.90
CA MET A 162 3.72 15.48 -1.09
C MET A 162 2.99 16.69 -0.50
N ILE A 163 2.19 17.41 -1.31
CA ILE A 163 1.44 18.58 -0.84
C ILE A 163 0.42 18.18 0.23
N ILE A 164 -0.35 17.12 -0.02
CA ILE A 164 -1.37 16.62 0.90
C ILE A 164 -0.75 16.06 2.17
N GLY A 165 0.36 15.32 2.07
CA GLY A 165 1.09 14.79 3.20
C GLY A 165 1.68 15.90 4.07
N GLY A 166 2.28 16.92 3.46
CA GLY A 166 2.84 18.06 4.16
C GLY A 166 1.78 18.89 4.89
N LEU A 167 0.78 19.40 4.16
CA LEU A 167 -0.27 20.25 4.74
C LEU A 167 -1.17 19.48 5.72
N GLY A 168 -1.52 18.24 5.37
CA GLY A 168 -2.35 17.37 6.21
C GLY A 168 -1.69 17.01 7.53
N GLY A 169 -0.36 16.88 7.56
CA GLY A 169 0.41 16.56 8.77
C GLY A 169 0.47 17.70 9.79
N ILE A 170 0.52 18.96 9.33
CA ILE A 170 0.65 20.14 10.21
C ILE A 170 -0.57 20.31 11.12
N ASN A 171 -1.76 19.97 10.62
CA ASN A 171 -3.02 20.20 11.35
C ASN A 171 -3.46 19.02 12.24
N GLN A 172 -2.57 18.06 12.55
CA GLN A 172 -2.93 16.89 13.35
C GLN A 172 -2.25 16.91 14.71
N THR A 173 -3.05 16.80 15.77
CA THR A 173 -2.57 16.62 17.15
C THR A 173 -2.32 15.15 17.50
N GLN A 174 -2.96 14.23 16.77
CA GLN A 174 -2.86 12.80 17.02
C GLN A 174 -1.63 12.22 16.32
N LEU A 175 -0.68 11.68 17.10
CA LEU A 175 0.57 11.12 16.58
C LEU A 175 0.36 10.06 15.49
N ARG A 176 -0.68 9.21 15.62
CA ARG A 176 -1.00 8.18 14.60
C ARG A 176 -1.37 8.79 13.25
N LYS A 177 -2.13 9.89 13.24
CA LYS A 177 -2.48 10.62 12.01
C LYS A 177 -1.27 11.39 11.47
N MET A 178 -0.43 11.93 12.34
CA MET A 178 0.83 12.56 11.90
C MET A 178 1.72 11.57 11.15
N MET A 179 1.87 10.34 11.68
CA MET A 179 2.58 9.24 11.02
C MET A 179 1.89 8.77 9.73
N ALA A 180 0.57 8.85 9.65
CA ALA A 180 -0.17 8.59 8.42
C ALA A 180 0.26 9.54 7.30
N TYR A 181 0.26 10.84 7.58
CA TYR A 181 0.59 11.90 6.63
C TYR A 181 2.08 11.91 6.27
N SER A 182 2.98 11.61 7.20
CA SER A 182 4.41 11.42 6.87
C SER A 182 4.60 10.25 5.89
N SER A 183 3.80 9.19 6.04
CA SER A 183 3.80 8.04 5.13
C SER A 183 3.28 8.39 3.73
N ILE A 184 2.30 9.29 3.63
CA ILE A 184 1.74 9.78 2.36
C ILE A 184 2.78 10.68 1.67
N ASN A 185 3.42 11.57 2.42
CA ASN A 185 4.48 12.44 1.91
C ASN A 185 5.67 11.62 1.39
N ASN A 186 6.12 10.63 2.15
CA ASN A 186 7.22 9.77 1.70
C ASN A 186 6.84 8.96 0.46
N LEU A 187 5.61 8.44 0.40
CA LEU A 187 5.12 7.79 -0.82
C LEU A 187 5.15 8.74 -2.03
N GLY A 188 4.83 10.02 -1.84
CA GLY A 188 4.95 11.01 -2.89
C GLY A 188 6.35 11.09 -3.48
N TRP A 189 7.38 11.19 -2.64
CA TRP A 189 8.77 11.14 -3.08
C TRP A 189 9.12 9.83 -3.81
N THR A 190 8.62 8.70 -3.34
CA THR A 190 8.90 7.41 -3.98
C THR A 190 8.26 7.33 -5.36
N ILE A 191 7.03 7.81 -5.52
CA ILE A 191 6.29 7.79 -6.78
C ILE A 191 6.93 8.75 -7.79
N THR A 192 7.32 9.96 -7.38
CA THR A 192 7.98 10.91 -8.29
C THR A 192 9.32 10.38 -8.79
N ILE A 193 10.14 9.81 -7.90
CA ILE A 193 11.45 9.27 -8.26
C ILE A 193 11.30 8.01 -9.12
N MET A 194 10.26 7.20 -8.89
CA MET A 194 10.01 5.97 -9.64
C MET A 194 9.79 6.21 -11.14
N ALA A 195 9.32 7.41 -11.53
CA ALA A 195 9.17 7.80 -12.93
C ALA A 195 10.50 7.98 -13.67
N PHE A 196 11.59 8.25 -12.95
CA PHE A 196 12.90 8.57 -13.55
C PHE A 196 13.95 7.50 -13.25
N SER A 197 14.03 7.08 -11.99
CA SER A 197 15.03 6.13 -11.49
C SER A 197 14.40 5.19 -10.46
N PRO A 198 13.87 4.04 -10.88
CA PRO A 198 13.09 3.16 -10.00
C PRO A 198 13.93 2.56 -8.87
N ASN A 199 15.25 2.38 -9.07
CA ASN A 199 16.18 1.92 -8.01
C ASN A 199 16.28 2.92 -6.85
N MET A 200 16.31 4.22 -7.14
CA MET A 200 16.37 5.26 -6.10
C MET A 200 15.07 5.34 -5.30
N ALA A 201 13.93 5.04 -5.93
CA ALA A 201 12.64 4.96 -5.25
C ALA A 201 12.59 3.80 -4.23
N LEU A 202 13.17 2.65 -4.57
CA LEU A 202 13.31 1.53 -3.63
C LEU A 202 14.18 1.91 -2.42
N MET A 203 15.30 2.60 -2.67
CA MET A 203 16.16 3.09 -1.60
C MET A 203 15.40 4.01 -0.64
N ASN A 204 14.58 4.93 -1.16
CA ASN A 204 13.77 5.82 -0.32
C ASN A 204 12.80 5.03 0.59
N ILE A 205 12.12 4.00 0.06
CA ILE A 205 11.21 3.17 0.88
C ILE A 205 11.96 2.42 1.96
N CYS A 206 13.13 1.85 1.66
CA CYS A 206 13.97 1.20 2.65
C CYS A 206 14.37 2.17 3.78
N THR A 207 14.83 3.37 3.43
CA THR A 207 15.19 4.39 4.44
C THR A 207 14.00 4.79 5.32
N TYR A 208 12.81 4.92 4.73
CA TYR A 208 11.59 5.23 5.48
C TYR A 208 11.19 4.11 6.45
N ILE A 209 11.27 2.84 6.04
CA ILE A 209 10.98 1.71 6.93
C ILE A 209 11.96 1.70 8.11
N ILE A 210 13.27 1.92 7.85
CA ILE A 210 14.30 1.99 8.88
C ILE A 210 14.03 3.15 9.86
N MET A 211 13.60 4.31 9.37
CA MET A 211 13.30 5.49 10.21
C MET A 211 12.01 5.33 11.02
N THR A 212 10.97 4.72 10.45
CA THR A 212 9.65 4.66 11.10
C THR A 212 9.51 3.55 12.13
N THR A 213 10.22 2.42 11.96
CA THR A 213 10.23 1.32 12.92
C THR A 213 10.59 1.74 14.35
N PRO A 214 11.70 2.46 14.64
CA PRO A 214 12.03 2.87 16.00
C PRO A 214 11.01 3.88 16.56
N ILE A 215 10.46 4.76 15.73
CA ILE A 215 9.45 5.74 16.16
C ILE A 215 8.19 5.02 16.66
N PHE A 216 7.66 4.07 15.88
CA PHE A 216 6.49 3.29 16.30
C PHE A 216 6.77 2.44 17.55
N LEU A 217 7.96 1.84 17.66
CA LEU A 217 8.35 1.07 18.84
C LEU A 217 8.50 1.95 20.09
N MET A 218 9.04 3.15 19.94
CA MET A 218 9.09 4.13 21.03
C MET A 218 7.67 4.54 21.45
N MET A 219 6.79 4.82 20.48
CA MET A 219 5.40 5.16 20.77
C MET A 219 4.65 4.02 21.46
N THR A 220 4.90 2.75 21.11
CA THR A 220 4.28 1.61 21.80
C THR A 220 4.72 1.55 23.25
N ASN A 221 6.02 1.70 23.52
CA ASN A 221 6.57 1.59 24.86
C ASN A 221 6.15 2.75 25.77
N MET A 222 5.91 3.94 25.22
CA MET A 222 5.43 5.10 25.98
C MET A 222 3.90 5.08 26.21
N SER A 223 3.17 4.22 25.49
CA SER A 223 1.72 4.07 25.61
C SER A 223 1.28 2.95 26.56
N THR A 224 2.22 2.12 26.99
CA THR A 224 2.08 1.11 28.04
C THR A 224 2.51 1.69 29.38
#